data_AF-A0A7W8PJK9-F1
#
_entry.id   AF-A0A7W8PJK9-F1
#
_cell.length_a   1.000
_cell.length_b   1.000
_cell.length_c   1.000
_cell.angle_alpha   90.00
_cell.angle_beta   90.00
_cell.angle_gamma   90.00
#
_symmetry.space_group_name_H-M   'P 1'
#
loop_
_entity.id
_entity.type
_entity.pdbx_description
1 polymer ?
#
loop_
_entity_poly.entity_id
_entity_poly.type
_entity_poly.pdbx_seq_one_letter_code
_entity_poly.pdbx_strand_id
1 'polypeptide(L)'
;MMLPFGGAKGAMLALVVELLAAALSGANFGYEAGSFLTEEGERSRIGHLFWVIDPGALAGDDAYLSRVEALIEMMLMDDDVRLPGYRREQLAQAAYEEGVEIPDALIAQLEGRA
;
A
#
# COMPACT_ATOMS: atom_id res chain seq x y z
N MET A 1 2.45 -16.18 -14.35
CA MET A 1 2.97 -14.80 -14.32
C MET A 1 1.80 -13.83 -14.35
N MET A 2 1.87 -12.75 -13.56
CA MET A 2 0.87 -11.67 -13.59
C MET A 2 1.27 -10.61 -14.62
N LEU A 3 0.31 -9.91 -15.20
CA LEU A 3 0.55 -8.78 -16.12
C LEU A 3 0.61 -7.45 -15.35
N PRO A 4 1.44 -6.50 -15.79
CA PRO A 4 1.47 -5.17 -15.18
C PRO A 4 0.19 -4.40 -15.47
N PHE A 5 -0.36 -3.73 -14.45
CA PHE A 5 -1.51 -2.84 -14.63
C PHE A 5 -1.16 -1.69 -15.58
N GLY A 6 -2.07 -1.31 -16.50
CA GLY A 6 -1.78 -0.23 -17.45
C GLY A 6 -0.59 -0.51 -18.40
N GLY A 7 -0.21 -1.77 -18.58
CA GLY A 7 0.80 -2.20 -19.55
C GLY A 7 2.19 -1.64 -19.26
N ALA A 8 2.78 -0.96 -20.27
CA ALA A 8 4.14 -0.42 -20.17
C ALA A 8 4.32 0.56 -18.98
N LYS A 9 3.28 1.34 -18.63
CA LYS A 9 3.37 2.27 -17.50
C LYS A 9 3.48 1.53 -16.17
N GLY A 10 2.70 0.47 -15.96
CA GLY A 10 2.82 -0.36 -14.75
C GLY A 10 4.15 -1.09 -14.68
N ALA A 11 4.68 -1.56 -15.81
CA ALA A 11 6.01 -2.17 -15.86
C ALA A 11 7.11 -1.18 -15.44
N MET A 12 7.04 0.07 -15.90
CA MET A 12 7.98 1.11 -15.50
C MET A 12 7.83 1.50 -14.03
N LEU A 13 6.61 1.54 -13.49
CA LEU A 13 6.40 1.78 -12.06
C LEU A 13 6.98 0.64 -11.20
N ALA A 14 6.80 -0.62 -11.62
CA ALA A 14 7.41 -1.78 -10.95
C ALA A 14 8.96 -1.70 -10.98
N LEU A 15 9.54 -1.26 -12.10
CA LEU A 15 10.97 -1.03 -12.20
C LEU A 15 11.46 0.05 -11.22
N VAL A 16 10.74 1.16 -11.09
CA VAL A 16 11.10 2.21 -10.11
C VAL A 16 11.06 1.66 -8.69
N VAL A 17 10.06 0.85 -8.35
CA VAL A 17 9.98 0.19 -7.03
C VAL A 17 11.19 -0.72 -6.79
N GLU A 18 11.59 -1.53 -7.77
CA GLU A 18 12.79 -2.39 -7.66
C GLU A 18 14.06 -1.60 -7.40
N LEU A 19 14.28 -0.53 -8.17
CA LEU A 19 15.48 0.29 -8.03
C LEU A 19 15.55 0.99 -6.66
N LEU A 20 14.40 1.45 -6.16
CA LEU A 20 14.33 2.20 -4.90
C LEU A 20 14.28 1.32 -3.65
N ALA A 21 13.56 0.20 -3.70
CA ALA A 21 13.36 -0.65 -2.54
C ALA A 21 14.40 -1.77 -2.45
N ALA A 22 14.80 -2.39 -3.57
CA ALA A 22 15.76 -3.50 -3.59
C ALA A 22 17.19 -3.01 -3.86
N ALA A 23 17.43 -2.42 -5.03
CA ALA A 23 18.79 -2.08 -5.45
C ALA A 23 19.48 -1.08 -4.51
N LEU A 24 18.76 -0.04 -4.07
CA LEU A 24 19.30 0.98 -3.17
C LEU A 24 19.58 0.44 -1.76
N SER A 25 18.77 -0.51 -1.28
CA SER A 25 18.93 -1.09 0.07
C SER A 25 19.89 -2.29 0.10
N GLY A 26 20.26 -2.83 -1.07
CA GLY A 26 21.02 -4.08 -1.20
C GLY A 26 20.20 -5.33 -0.91
N ALA A 27 18.87 -5.22 -0.91
CA ALA A 27 17.97 -6.35 -0.76
C ALA A 27 17.81 -7.13 -2.08
N ASN A 28 17.22 -8.32 -1.98
CA ASN A 28 16.96 -9.17 -3.15
C ASN A 28 15.97 -8.48 -4.11
N PHE A 29 16.24 -8.57 -5.41
CA PHE A 29 15.25 -8.25 -6.44
C PHE A 29 14.10 -9.27 -6.39
N GLY A 30 12.95 -8.92 -6.95
CA GLY A 30 11.78 -9.80 -7.00
C GLY A 30 12.02 -11.14 -7.70
N TYR A 31 13.00 -11.23 -8.61
CA TYR A 31 13.41 -12.50 -9.24
C TYR A 31 14.36 -13.34 -8.37
N GLU A 32 14.97 -12.74 -7.34
CA GLU A 32 15.87 -13.37 -6.36
C GLU A 32 15.14 -13.71 -5.06
N ALA A 33 13.97 -13.13 -4.84
CA ALA A 33 13.13 -13.39 -3.69
C ALA A 33 12.59 -14.83 -3.73
N GLY A 34 12.54 -15.46 -2.55
CA GLY A 34 11.81 -16.71 -2.35
C GLY A 34 10.32 -16.57 -2.65
N SER A 35 9.63 -17.70 -2.81
CA SER A 35 8.19 -17.73 -3.12
C SER A 35 7.38 -16.95 -2.07
N PHE A 36 6.52 -16.04 -2.55
CA PHE A 36 5.52 -15.38 -1.70
C PHE A 36 4.21 -16.18 -1.58
N LEU A 37 4.13 -17.34 -2.26
CA LEU A 37 2.90 -18.14 -2.36
C LEU A 37 2.97 -19.43 -1.55
N THR A 38 4.16 -19.78 -1.06
CA THR A 38 4.42 -21.02 -0.33
C THR A 38 5.35 -20.72 0.84
N GLU A 39 5.15 -21.42 1.97
CA GLU A 39 6.06 -21.32 3.12
C GLU A 39 7.43 -21.99 2.86
N GLU A 40 7.55 -22.71 1.73
CA GLU A 40 8.79 -23.34 1.29
C GLU A 40 9.76 -22.33 0.67
N GLY A 41 11.02 -22.37 1.12
CA GLY A 41 12.13 -21.62 0.53
C GLY A 41 12.90 -20.77 1.53
N GLU A 42 13.93 -20.10 1.03
CA GLU A 42 14.68 -19.14 1.82
C GLU A 42 13.86 -17.87 2.06
N ARG A 43 14.12 -17.18 3.18
CA ARG A 43 13.50 -15.87 3.45
C ARG A 43 13.74 -14.94 2.27
N SER A 44 12.68 -14.27 1.80
CA SER A 44 12.74 -13.45 0.59
C SER A 44 13.70 -12.26 0.66
N ARG A 45 14.16 -11.85 1.86
CA ARG A 45 15.13 -10.76 2.08
C ARG A 45 14.80 -9.50 1.26
N ILE A 46 13.52 -9.11 1.27
CA ILE A 46 13.03 -7.94 0.56
C ILE A 46 13.42 -6.63 1.25
N GLY A 47 13.51 -5.57 0.44
CA GLY A 47 13.74 -4.21 0.92
C GLY A 47 12.45 -3.38 0.91
N HIS A 48 12.46 -2.31 1.70
CA HIS A 48 11.37 -1.33 1.76
C HIS A 48 11.97 0.07 1.68
N LEU A 49 11.28 0.99 1.01
CA LEU A 49 11.59 2.41 1.02
C LEU A 49 10.48 3.15 1.78
N PHE A 50 10.87 3.96 2.75
CA PHE A 50 10.01 4.98 3.34
C PHE A 50 10.49 6.34 2.85
N TRP A 51 9.60 7.10 2.20
CA TRP A 51 9.89 8.45 1.73
C TRP A 51 8.90 9.42 2.38
N VAL A 52 9.41 10.27 3.27
CA VAL A 52 8.64 11.30 3.97
C VAL A 52 9.04 12.66 3.42
N ILE A 53 8.05 13.50 3.11
CA ILE A 53 8.24 14.87 2.63
C ILE A 53 7.50 15.78 3.61
N ASP A 54 8.22 16.75 4.17
CA ASP A 54 7.64 17.79 5.03
C ASP A 54 7.09 18.93 4.17
N PRO A 55 5.76 19.10 4.06
CA PRO A 55 5.18 20.21 3.31
C PRO A 55 5.48 21.57 3.95
N GLY A 56 5.61 21.63 5.28
CA GLY A 56 5.93 22.82 6.05
C GLY A 56 7.31 23.39 5.71
N ALA A 57 8.29 22.51 5.49
CA ALA A 57 9.62 22.89 5.01
C ALA A 57 9.67 23.34 3.53
N LEU A 58 8.58 23.13 2.77
CA LEU A 58 8.50 23.47 1.35
C LEU A 58 7.56 24.65 1.10
N ALA A 59 6.25 24.39 1.05
CA ALA A 59 5.24 25.39 0.74
C ALA A 59 4.64 26.05 1.98
N GLY A 60 4.88 25.49 3.17
CA GLY A 60 4.16 25.82 4.41
C GLY A 60 2.90 24.97 4.55
N ASP A 61 2.59 24.54 5.78
CA ASP A 61 1.48 23.61 6.04
C ASP A 61 0.13 24.17 5.61
N ASP A 62 -0.20 25.41 6.01
CA ASP A 62 -1.48 26.05 5.67
C ASP A 62 -1.70 26.14 4.15
N ALA A 63 -0.66 26.53 3.42
CA ALA A 63 -0.74 26.67 1.97
C ALA A 63 -0.87 25.31 1.27
N TYR A 64 -0.16 24.29 1.76
CA TYR A 64 -0.27 22.93 1.22
C TYR A 64 -1.66 22.34 1.49
N LEU A 65 -2.12 22.37 2.74
CA LEU A 65 -3.41 21.82 3.14
C LEU A 65 -4.58 22.53 2.44
N SER A 66 -4.53 23.87 2.32
CA SER A 66 -5.55 24.62 1.58
C SER A 66 -5.67 24.17 0.11
N ARG A 67 -4.54 23.84 -0.54
CA ARG A 67 -4.54 23.34 -1.92
C ARG A 67 -5.03 21.90 -2.03
N VAL A 68 -4.74 21.06 -1.04
CA VAL A 68 -5.28 19.69 -0.98
C VAL A 68 -6.79 19.74 -0.84
N GLU A 69 -7.30 20.58 0.06
CA GLU A 69 -8.75 20.76 0.27
C GLU A 69 -9.44 21.22 -1.01
N ALA A 70 -8.92 22.27 -1.66
CA ALA A 70 -9.48 22.76 -2.92
C ALA A 70 -9.52 21.69 -4.03
N LEU A 71 -8.52 20.79 -4.09
CA LEU A 71 -8.53 19.68 -5.05
C LEU A 71 -9.61 18.65 -4.69
N ILE A 72 -9.74 18.31 -3.40
CA ILE A 72 -10.75 17.37 -2.91
C ILE A 72 -12.15 17.91 -3.17
N GLU A 73 -12.43 19.17 -2.84
CA GLU A 73 -13.70 19.83 -3.11
C GLU A 73 -14.07 19.76 -4.60
N MET A 74 -13.11 20.04 -5.50
CA MET A 74 -13.34 19.95 -6.94
C MET A 74 -13.62 18.51 -7.41
N MET A 75 -12.93 17.51 -6.84
CA MET A 75 -13.17 16.10 -7.17
C MET A 75 -14.56 15.64 -6.72
N LEU A 76 -15.01 16.09 -5.55
CA LEU A 76 -16.28 15.72 -4.94
C LEU A 76 -17.49 16.47 -5.52
N MET A 77 -17.29 17.35 -6.52
CA MET A 77 -18.40 17.90 -7.30
C MET A 77 -19.10 16.84 -8.17
N ASP A 78 -18.42 15.71 -8.44
CA ASP A 78 -18.98 14.56 -9.11
C ASP A 78 -19.32 13.48 -8.05
N ASP A 79 -20.62 13.21 -7.86
CA ASP A 79 -21.14 12.30 -6.84
C ASP A 79 -20.63 10.85 -7.01
N ASP A 80 -20.17 10.47 -8.20
CA ASP A 80 -19.64 9.13 -8.47
C ASP A 80 -18.15 8.98 -8.11
N VAL A 81 -17.46 10.08 -7.81
CA VAL A 81 -16.04 10.06 -7.44
C VAL A 81 -15.84 9.54 -6.02
N ARG A 82 -14.88 8.62 -5.88
CA ARG A 82 -14.44 8.12 -4.58
C ARG A 82 -12.97 8.46 -4.35
N LEU A 83 -12.69 9.09 -3.22
CA LEU A 83 -11.31 9.38 -2.84
C LEU A 83 -10.54 8.08 -2.57
N PRO A 84 -9.25 8.02 -2.97
CA PRO A 84 -8.38 6.90 -2.60
C PRO A 84 -8.37 6.71 -1.09
N GLY A 85 -8.68 5.49 -0.63
CA GLY A 85 -8.72 5.16 0.80
C GLY A 85 -10.10 5.18 1.45
N TYR A 86 -11.10 5.85 0.85
CA TYR A 86 -12.44 6.01 1.43
C TYR A 86 -13.09 4.69 1.88
N ARG A 87 -13.02 3.65 1.03
CA ARG A 87 -13.53 2.30 1.38
C ARG A 87 -12.78 1.70 2.57
N ARG A 88 -11.46 1.92 2.68
CA ARG A 88 -10.64 1.33 3.76
C ARG A 88 -10.97 1.99 5.11
N GLU A 89 -11.22 3.30 5.13
CA GLU A 89 -11.62 4.02 6.35
C GLU A 89 -12.95 3.50 6.89
N GLN A 90 -13.96 3.34 6.02
CA GLN A 90 -15.25 2.78 6.41
C GLN A 90 -15.13 1.36 6.98
N LEU A 91 -14.35 0.50 6.32
CA LEU A 91 -14.10 -0.86 6.80
C LEU A 91 -13.34 -0.88 8.14
N ALA A 92 -12.40 0.04 8.33
CA ALA A 92 -11.66 0.16 9.60
C ALA A 92 -12.59 0.59 10.74
N GLN A 93 -13.48 1.56 10.50
CA GLN A 93 -14.46 1.99 11.50
C GLN A 93 -15.40 0.85 11.90
N ALA A 94 -15.97 0.15 10.92
CA ALA A 94 -16.82 -1.02 11.18
C ALA A 94 -16.05 -2.10 11.95
N ALA A 95 -14.79 -2.36 11.59
CA ALA A 95 -13.96 -3.32 12.31
C ALA A 95 -13.66 -2.92 13.77
N TYR A 96 -13.57 -1.62 14.07
CA TYR A 96 -13.43 -1.14 15.45
C TYR A 96 -14.69 -1.33 16.28
N GLU A 97 -15.88 -1.21 15.68
CA GLU A 97 -17.17 -1.30 16.36
C GLU A 97 -17.69 -2.74 16.46
N GLU A 98 -17.55 -3.51 15.39
CA GLU A 98 -18.17 -4.83 15.21
C GLU A 98 -17.14 -5.98 15.28
N GLY A 99 -15.85 -5.66 15.21
CA GLY A 99 -14.75 -6.63 15.11
C GLY A 99 -14.35 -6.96 13.67
N VAL A 100 -13.24 -7.67 13.51
CA VAL A 100 -12.72 -8.08 12.19
C VAL A 100 -13.29 -9.44 11.80
N GLU A 101 -14.04 -9.50 10.70
CA GLU A 101 -14.49 -10.77 10.13
C GLU A 101 -13.29 -11.56 9.60
N ILE A 102 -13.10 -12.76 10.13
CA ILE A 102 -12.09 -13.72 9.67
C ILE A 102 -12.73 -15.11 9.52
N PRO A 103 -12.27 -15.95 8.58
CA PRO A 103 -12.82 -17.29 8.40
C PRO A 103 -12.68 -18.16 9.65
N ASP A 104 -13.68 -18.98 9.98
CA ASP A 104 -13.65 -19.90 11.13
C ASP A 104 -12.40 -20.80 11.15
N ALA A 105 -11.96 -21.25 9.97
CA ALA A 105 -10.76 -22.05 9.83
C ALA A 105 -9.49 -21.30 10.30
N LEU A 106 -9.43 -19.99 10.07
CA LEU A 106 -8.32 -19.14 10.52
C LEU A 106 -8.37 -18.93 12.03
N ILE A 107 -9.56 -18.72 12.62
CA ILE A 107 -9.73 -18.64 14.08
C ILE A 107 -9.21 -19.91 14.74
N ALA A 108 -9.66 -21.08 14.29
CA ALA A 108 -9.23 -22.36 14.83
C ALA A 108 -7.71 -22.56 14.71
N GLN A 109 -7.10 -22.11 13.62
CA GLN A 109 -5.65 -22.17 13.43
C GLN A 109 -4.89 -21.26 14.41
N LEU A 110 -5.40 -20.05 14.69
CA LEU A 110 -4.77 -19.10 15.62
C LEU A 110 -4.88 -19.56 17.07
N GLU A 111 -6.05 -20.06 17.49
CA GLU A 111 -6.25 -20.59 18.84
C GLU A 111 -5.39 -21.83 19.11
N GLY A 112 -5.16 -22.69 18.11
CA GLY A 112 -4.27 -23.85 18.23
C GLY A 112 -2.78 -23.51 18.30
N ARG A 113 -2.39 -22.23 18.16
CA ARG A 113 -1.01 -21.74 18.27
C ARG A 113 -0.76 -20.91 19.55
N ALA A 114 -1.81 -20.60 20.31
CA ALA A 114 -1.73 -19.92 21.60
C ALA A 114 -1.42 -20.92 22.72
#